data_AF-A0A1F9HRV5-F1
#
_entry.id   AF-A0A1F9HRV5-F1
#
_cell.length_a   1.000
_cell.length_b   1.000
_cell.length_c   1.000
_cell.angle_alpha   90.00
_cell.angle_beta   90.00
_cell.angle_gamma   90.00
#
_symmetry.space_group_name_H-M   'P 1'
#
loop_
_entity.id
_entity.type
_entity.pdbx_description
1 polymer ?
#
loop_
_entity_poly.entity_id
_entity_poly.type
_entity_poly.pdbx_seq_one_letter_code
_entity_poly.pdbx_strand_id
1 'polypeptide(L)'
;MIEIIKPVRYGLLIGLLGLTFGIGWAFWLVLGHERIHKSLEERAAEKKEMHSLIQLLEPGSAMAHTDIKVGEGLVPSKRETTRVSPTANEDSHQHADEGKPQQKGEHMQMMGEGEHMMQTGEDEHQHNEGMHDSPIIDLSHKRLTRGHLHAMGLGLVTIAISFILAFTSAPEKIKTVASILTGLGGLIYPFAWIVMGYRTPNLGPAGAEASVTVIAGPGVGLVLLGIFTAGVFLLKDTFSKKQ
;
A
#
# COMPACT_ATOMS: atom_id res chain seq x y z
N MET A 1 40.26 3.87 -12.80
CA MET A 1 38.79 4.00 -12.65
C MET A 1 38.02 2.89 -13.37
N ILE A 2 38.21 2.66 -14.67
CA ILE A 2 37.42 1.69 -15.47
C ILE A 2 37.35 0.27 -14.83
N GLU A 3 38.48 -0.31 -14.40
CA GLU A 3 38.48 -1.65 -13.78
C GLU A 3 37.66 -1.75 -12.48
N ILE A 4 37.52 -0.66 -11.70
CA ILE A 4 36.76 -0.64 -10.44
C ILE A 4 35.25 -0.80 -10.72
N ILE A 5 34.78 -0.27 -11.85
CA ILE A 5 33.35 -0.23 -12.24
C ILE A 5 32.95 -1.50 -13.02
N LYS A 6 33.92 -2.18 -13.65
CA LYS A 6 33.74 -3.39 -14.46
C LYS A 6 32.80 -4.46 -13.85
N PRO A 7 32.88 -4.85 -12.56
CA PRO A 7 31.96 -5.84 -12.00
C PRO A 7 30.53 -5.32 -11.83
N VAL A 8 30.32 -4.02 -11.59
CA VAL A 8 28.98 -3.43 -11.33
C VAL A 8 28.33 -2.81 -12.57
N ARG A 9 29.02 -2.85 -13.73
CA ARG A 9 28.56 -2.20 -14.98
C ARG A 9 27.15 -2.59 -15.39
N TYR A 10 26.74 -3.84 -15.13
CA TYR A 10 25.41 -4.33 -15.50
C TYR A 10 24.33 -3.73 -14.59
N GLY A 11 24.56 -3.62 -13.27
CA GLY A 11 23.66 -2.90 -12.37
C GLY A 11 23.53 -1.42 -12.75
N LEU A 12 24.63 -0.75 -13.11
CA LEU A 12 24.57 0.63 -13.62
C LEU A 12 23.73 0.77 -14.89
N LEU A 13 23.90 -0.13 -15.87
CA LEU A 13 23.09 -0.13 -17.09
C LEU A 13 21.60 -0.39 -16.81
N ILE A 14 21.27 -1.32 -15.91
CA ILE A 14 19.89 -1.61 -15.51
C ILE A 14 19.27 -0.45 -14.73
N GLY A 15 20.04 0.22 -13.86
CA GLY A 15 19.59 1.41 -13.12
C GLY A 15 19.33 2.60 -14.04
N LEU A 16 20.20 2.83 -15.04
CA LEU A 16 19.97 3.82 -16.10
C LEU A 16 18.73 3.48 -16.94
N LEU A 17 18.53 2.21 -17.29
CA LEU A 17 17.30 1.75 -17.94
C LEU A 17 16.06 2.07 -17.10
N GLY A 18 16.10 1.82 -15.78
CA GLY A 18 15.04 2.18 -14.84
C GLY A 18 14.73 3.67 -14.81
N LEU A 19 15.75 4.54 -14.83
CA LEU A 19 15.57 5.99 -14.94
C LEU A 19 14.92 6.38 -16.27
N THR A 20 15.41 5.86 -17.41
CA THR A 20 14.83 6.17 -18.73
C THR A 20 13.38 5.67 -18.86
N PHE A 21 13.07 4.50 -18.29
CA PHE A 21 11.72 3.96 -18.21
C PHE A 21 10.82 4.87 -17.35
N GLY A 22 11.28 5.28 -16.17
CA GLY A 22 10.55 6.20 -15.29
C GLY A 22 10.24 7.53 -15.97
N ILE A 23 11.21 8.13 -16.67
CA ILE A 23 11.04 9.38 -17.43
C ILE A 23 10.07 9.19 -18.60
N GLY A 24 10.25 8.14 -19.41
CA GLY A 24 9.33 7.85 -20.53
C GLY A 24 7.90 7.59 -20.07
N TRP A 25 7.74 6.95 -18.91
CA TRP A 25 6.46 6.74 -18.26
C TRP A 25 5.84 8.05 -17.74
N ALA A 26 6.64 9.01 -17.26
CA ALA A 26 6.17 10.35 -16.89
C ALA A 26 5.56 11.08 -18.09
N PHE A 27 6.28 11.11 -19.22
CA PHE A 27 5.79 11.68 -20.47
C PHE A 27 4.51 10.98 -20.94
N TRP A 28 4.44 9.66 -20.80
CA TRP A 28 3.27 8.89 -21.16
C TRP A 28 2.05 9.18 -20.25
N LEU A 29 2.24 9.38 -18.94
CA LEU A 29 1.18 9.82 -18.03
C LEU A 29 0.65 11.21 -18.40
N VAL A 30 1.55 12.18 -18.65
CA VAL A 30 1.19 13.57 -18.92
C VAL A 30 0.56 13.75 -20.31
N LEU A 31 1.22 13.26 -21.37
CA LEU A 31 0.72 13.39 -22.74
C LEU A 31 -0.43 12.42 -23.06
N GLY A 32 -0.57 11.37 -22.26
CA GLY A 32 -1.57 10.31 -22.44
C GLY A 32 -2.80 10.45 -21.55
N HIS A 33 -2.90 11.45 -20.67
CA HIS A 33 -3.92 11.51 -19.60
C HIS A 33 -5.33 11.16 -20.08
N GLU A 34 -5.84 11.80 -21.13
CA GLU A 34 -7.17 11.54 -21.71
C GLU A 34 -7.34 10.08 -22.18
N ARG A 35 -6.32 9.53 -22.84
CA ARG A 35 -6.32 8.13 -23.31
C ARG A 35 -6.30 7.16 -22.13
N ILE A 36 -5.54 7.47 -21.09
CA ILE A 36 -5.43 6.66 -19.88
C ILE A 36 -6.77 6.62 -19.18
N HIS A 37 -7.33 7.79 -18.89
CA HIS A 37 -8.59 7.98 -18.22
C HIS A 37 -9.72 7.22 -18.95
N LYS A 38 -9.92 7.48 -20.24
CA LYS A 38 -10.87 6.74 -21.09
C LYS A 38 -10.64 5.22 -21.06
N SER A 39 -9.39 4.76 -21.10
CA SER A 39 -9.08 3.32 -21.03
C SER A 39 -9.35 2.68 -19.66
N LEU A 40 -9.38 3.48 -18.59
CA LEU A 40 -9.76 3.04 -17.24
C LEU A 40 -11.29 3.09 -17.06
N GLU A 41 -11.98 4.05 -17.68
CA GLU A 41 -13.44 4.12 -17.73
C GLU A 41 -14.05 2.95 -18.51
N GLU A 42 -13.55 2.66 -19.73
CA GLU A 42 -13.99 1.52 -20.55
C GLU A 42 -13.89 0.20 -19.75
N ARG A 43 -12.78 0.02 -19.05
CA ARG A 43 -12.50 -1.08 -18.12
C ARG A 43 -13.45 -1.13 -16.91
N ALA A 44 -13.81 0.02 -16.33
CA ALA A 44 -14.77 0.11 -15.25
C ALA A 44 -16.22 -0.20 -15.72
N ALA A 45 -16.56 0.18 -16.97
CA ALA A 45 -17.84 -0.11 -17.59
C ALA A 45 -18.02 -1.61 -17.89
N GLU A 46 -17.01 -2.25 -18.50
CA GLU A 46 -16.96 -3.70 -18.75
C GLU A 46 -17.29 -4.51 -17.48
N LYS A 47 -16.70 -4.14 -16.35
CA LYS A 47 -16.99 -4.78 -15.04
C LYS A 47 -18.46 -4.62 -14.61
N LYS A 48 -19.08 -3.46 -14.84
CA LYS A 48 -20.48 -3.21 -14.48
C LYS A 48 -21.42 -4.03 -15.37
N GLU A 49 -21.16 -4.08 -16.68
CA GLU A 49 -21.94 -4.87 -17.63
C GLU A 49 -21.87 -6.37 -17.29
N MET A 50 -20.67 -6.91 -17.07
CA MET A 50 -20.49 -8.30 -16.62
C MET A 50 -21.28 -8.61 -15.34
N HIS A 51 -21.28 -7.69 -14.36
CA HIS A 51 -21.99 -7.91 -13.10
C HIS A 51 -23.51 -7.88 -13.28
N SER A 52 -24.03 -6.98 -14.13
CA SER A 52 -25.46 -6.94 -14.46
C SER A 52 -25.92 -8.18 -15.25
N LEU A 53 -25.10 -8.69 -16.17
CA LEU A 53 -25.38 -9.94 -16.88
C LEU A 53 -25.42 -11.15 -15.93
N ILE A 54 -24.49 -11.24 -14.99
CA ILE A 54 -24.50 -12.30 -13.96
C ILE A 54 -25.79 -12.21 -13.12
N GLN A 55 -26.19 -11.01 -12.70
CA GLN A 55 -27.41 -10.80 -11.92
C GLN A 55 -28.69 -11.18 -12.71
N LEU A 56 -28.71 -10.96 -14.03
CA LEU A 56 -29.80 -11.41 -14.91
C LEU A 56 -29.78 -12.92 -15.18
N LEU A 57 -28.61 -13.57 -15.07
CA LEU A 57 -28.40 -15.01 -15.24
C LEU A 57 -28.62 -15.82 -13.94
N GLU A 58 -28.83 -15.17 -12.79
CA GLU A 58 -29.28 -15.80 -11.53
C GLU A 58 -30.78 -15.56 -11.18
N PRO A 59 -31.76 -15.97 -12.01
CA PRO A 59 -33.17 -15.95 -11.63
C PRO A 59 -33.49 -17.16 -10.72
N GLY A 60 -33.01 -17.18 -9.46
CA GLY A 60 -33.13 -18.42 -8.66
C GLY A 60 -32.96 -18.43 -7.14
N SER A 61 -32.54 -17.36 -6.45
CA SER A 61 -32.24 -17.42 -5.00
C SER A 61 -33.06 -16.48 -4.09
N ALA A 62 -33.81 -15.53 -4.64
CA ALA A 62 -34.51 -14.49 -3.87
C ALA A 62 -35.98 -14.83 -3.53
N MET A 63 -36.26 -16.02 -2.95
CA MET A 63 -37.58 -16.41 -2.40
C MET A 63 -37.42 -17.52 -1.34
N ALA A 64 -36.83 -17.21 -0.18
CA ALA A 64 -36.66 -18.16 0.92
C ALA A 64 -36.80 -17.52 2.32
N HIS A 65 -37.85 -16.72 2.52
CA HIS A 65 -38.32 -16.29 3.84
C HIS A 65 -39.84 -16.43 3.92
N THR A 66 -40.32 -17.65 4.17
CA THR A 66 -41.70 -17.90 4.62
C THR A 66 -41.73 -17.98 6.14
N ASP A 67 -42.62 -17.19 6.75
CA ASP A 67 -42.95 -17.24 8.17
C ASP A 67 -43.23 -18.66 8.68
N ILE A 68 -42.73 -18.97 9.88
CA ILE A 68 -43.36 -19.95 10.76
C ILE A 68 -43.57 -19.30 12.14
N LYS A 69 -44.83 -18.96 12.43
CA LYS A 69 -45.34 -18.60 13.76
C LYS A 69 -46.37 -19.65 14.21
N VAL A 70 -45.97 -20.51 15.15
CA VAL A 70 -46.81 -21.32 16.05
C VAL A 70 -45.97 -21.56 17.31
N GLY A 71 -46.43 -21.48 18.57
CA GLY A 71 -47.76 -21.16 19.09
C GLY A 71 -48.07 -22.02 20.33
N GLU A 72 -48.00 -21.43 21.54
CA GLU A 72 -48.51 -21.94 22.85
C GLU A 72 -47.81 -23.19 23.46
N GLY A 73 -47.63 -23.37 24.79
CA GLY A 73 -47.89 -22.52 25.97
C GLY A 73 -47.50 -23.19 27.33
N LEU A 74 -47.68 -22.46 28.45
CA LEU A 74 -47.68 -22.87 29.90
C LEU A 74 -46.31 -23.20 30.61
N VAL A 75 -45.68 -22.35 31.46
CA VAL A 75 -46.01 -21.87 32.86
C VAL A 75 -45.72 -22.90 33.98
N PRO A 76 -45.15 -22.57 35.20
CA PRO A 76 -44.29 -21.45 35.67
C PRO A 76 -43.21 -21.78 36.77
N SER A 77 -42.52 -20.74 37.33
CA SER A 77 -42.38 -20.47 38.80
C SER A 77 -40.98 -20.41 39.48
N LYS A 78 -40.48 -19.18 39.73
CA LYS A 78 -40.05 -18.56 41.03
C LYS A 78 -39.30 -17.23 40.72
N ARG A 79 -39.77 -16.05 41.15
CA ARG A 79 -39.44 -15.32 42.41
C ARG A 79 -37.94 -15.37 42.77
N GLU A 80 -37.27 -14.25 43.07
CA GLU A 80 -37.67 -13.28 44.12
C GLU A 80 -37.21 -11.81 43.94
N THR A 81 -37.73 -10.96 44.83
CA THR A 81 -38.00 -9.51 44.75
C THR A 81 -37.78 -8.84 46.12
N THR A 82 -37.49 -7.55 46.33
CA THR A 82 -37.14 -6.39 45.47
C THR A 82 -36.85 -5.20 46.41
N ARG A 83 -35.87 -4.32 46.11
CA ARG A 83 -35.76 -2.96 46.74
C ARG A 83 -35.21 -1.95 45.72
N VAL A 84 -35.84 -0.82 45.34
CA VAL A 84 -36.70 0.20 46.01
C VAL A 84 -35.91 1.18 46.88
N SER A 85 -36.04 2.52 46.79
CA SER A 85 -36.47 3.45 45.70
C SER A 85 -35.82 4.86 46.00
N PRO A 86 -36.46 6.07 45.97
CA PRO A 86 -35.92 7.18 45.17
C PRO A 86 -35.81 8.53 45.95
N THR A 87 -36.01 9.65 45.24
CA THR A 87 -36.05 11.08 45.65
C THR A 87 -34.66 11.75 45.78
N ALA A 88 -34.27 12.83 45.08
CA ALA A 88 -34.89 13.95 44.34
C ALA A 88 -34.87 15.29 45.11
N ASN A 89 -34.41 16.34 44.42
CA ASN A 89 -34.45 17.78 44.73
C ASN A 89 -33.59 18.23 45.95
N GLU A 90 -33.07 19.46 46.04
CA GLU A 90 -32.77 20.55 45.08
C GLU A 90 -31.71 21.46 45.75
N ASP A 91 -30.99 22.28 44.96
CA ASP A 91 -30.27 23.53 45.30
C ASP A 91 -29.67 23.76 46.70
N SER A 92 -28.35 24.05 46.77
CA SER A 92 -27.84 25.43 46.92
C SER A 92 -26.39 25.55 47.43
N HIS A 93 -25.61 26.38 46.72
CA HIS A 93 -24.40 27.14 47.08
C HIS A 93 -23.18 26.55 47.86
N GLN A 94 -22.02 26.72 47.19
CA GLN A 94 -20.74 27.28 47.69
C GLN A 94 -20.06 26.65 48.94
N HIS A 95 -18.82 26.17 48.77
CA HIS A 95 -17.61 26.98 49.06
C HIS A 95 -16.34 26.28 48.51
N ALA A 96 -15.24 27.03 48.42
CA ALA A 96 -13.95 26.54 47.94
C ALA A 96 -13.19 25.73 49.02
N ASP A 97 -12.34 24.79 48.59
CA ASP A 97 -10.93 24.80 49.01
C ASP A 97 -10.02 23.96 48.05
N GLU A 98 -8.72 24.08 48.25
CA GLU A 98 -7.59 23.58 47.47
C GLU A 98 -7.38 22.04 47.51
N GLY A 99 -6.54 21.51 46.60
CA GLY A 99 -5.65 20.40 46.99
C GLY A 99 -5.50 19.14 46.11
N LYS A 100 -4.76 19.27 45.00
CA LYS A 100 -3.82 18.23 44.44
C LYS A 100 -4.39 16.92 43.83
N PRO A 101 -3.58 16.21 43.00
CA PRO A 101 -4.10 15.27 42.01
C PRO A 101 -4.13 13.81 42.49
N GLN A 102 -5.16 13.07 42.07
CA GLN A 102 -5.26 11.64 42.30
C GLN A 102 -4.95 10.88 41.00
N GLN A 103 -3.93 10.02 41.03
CA GLN A 103 -3.67 9.05 39.97
C GLN A 103 -4.89 8.15 39.75
N LYS A 104 -5.23 7.85 38.49
CA LYS A 104 -6.21 6.81 38.18
C LYS A 104 -5.68 5.85 37.13
N GLY A 105 -5.35 4.65 37.61
CA GLY A 105 -5.80 3.38 37.06
C GLY A 105 -5.58 3.13 35.57
N GLU A 106 -4.60 2.28 35.28
CA GLU A 106 -4.39 1.67 33.99
C GLU A 106 -5.65 0.91 33.49
N HIS A 107 -5.96 1.05 32.22
CA HIS A 107 -6.74 0.05 31.49
C HIS A 107 -6.11 -0.14 30.12
N MET A 108 -5.13 -1.05 30.03
CA MET A 108 -4.54 -1.43 28.75
C MET A 108 -5.57 -2.18 27.91
N GLN A 109 -6.05 -1.54 26.85
CA GLN A 109 -6.79 -2.20 25.78
C GLN A 109 -5.88 -2.28 24.55
N MET A 110 -5.43 -3.50 24.24
CA MET A 110 -4.62 -3.79 23.06
C MET A 110 -5.46 -3.53 21.80
N MET A 111 -5.07 -2.54 20.99
CA MET A 111 -5.51 -2.44 19.60
C MET A 111 -4.33 -2.73 18.68
N GLY A 112 -4.57 -3.62 17.72
CA GLY A 112 -3.57 -4.10 16.77
C GLY A 112 -3.26 -3.09 15.66
N GLU A 113 -2.15 -3.35 14.99
CA GLU A 113 -1.63 -2.54 13.89
C GLU A 113 -2.61 -2.51 12.71
N GLY A 114 -2.97 -1.29 12.28
CA GLY A 114 -3.79 -1.05 11.10
C GLY A 114 -3.94 0.44 10.84
N GLU A 115 -3.77 0.84 9.58
CA GLU A 115 -4.15 2.17 9.05
C GLU A 115 -3.39 3.40 9.60
N HIS A 116 -2.08 3.44 9.40
CA HIS A 116 -1.39 4.75 9.28
C HIS A 116 -1.74 5.41 7.94
N MET A 117 -2.81 6.21 7.94
CA MET A 117 -3.10 7.13 6.83
C MET A 117 -2.01 8.20 6.74
N MET A 118 -1.19 8.15 5.69
CA MET A 118 -0.33 9.27 5.32
C MET A 118 -1.20 10.42 4.80
N GLN A 119 -1.39 11.42 5.64
CA GLN A 119 -1.87 12.73 5.26
C GLN A 119 -0.74 13.46 4.51
N THR A 120 -0.65 13.27 3.20
CA THR A 120 0.25 14.06 2.33
C THR A 120 -0.41 15.41 2.04
N GLY A 121 0.34 16.48 2.24
CA GLY A 121 -0.16 17.86 2.18
C GLY A 121 -0.77 18.26 0.84
N GLU A 122 -1.68 19.24 0.94
CA GLU A 122 -2.35 19.89 -0.19
C GLU A 122 -1.37 20.91 -0.81
N ASP A 123 -0.82 20.59 -1.98
CA ASP A 123 -0.21 21.59 -2.87
C ASP A 123 -1.23 21.98 -3.94
N GLU A 124 -1.62 23.26 -3.96
CA GLU A 124 -2.66 23.81 -4.83
C GLU A 124 -2.26 23.79 -6.33
N HIS A 125 -2.71 22.78 -7.06
CA HIS A 125 -2.68 22.78 -8.52
C HIS A 125 -4.06 22.59 -9.13
N GLN A 126 -4.68 23.74 -9.46
CA GLN A 126 -5.76 23.93 -10.44
C GLN A 126 -6.82 22.82 -10.51
N HIS A 127 -7.84 22.94 -9.65
CA HIS A 127 -9.11 22.23 -9.84
C HIS A 127 -9.72 22.57 -11.20
N ASN A 128 -9.73 21.58 -12.10
CA ASN A 128 -10.61 21.57 -13.26
C ASN A 128 -11.95 20.95 -12.81
N GLU A 129 -12.85 21.78 -12.28
CA GLU A 129 -14.17 21.33 -11.84
C GLU A 129 -15.01 20.87 -13.05
N GLY A 130 -15.22 19.55 -13.19
CA GLY A 130 -16.02 19.02 -14.30
C GLY A 130 -16.12 17.49 -14.40
N MET A 131 -15.19 16.73 -13.81
CA MET A 131 -15.19 15.27 -13.84
C MET A 131 -15.22 14.74 -12.40
N HIS A 132 -16.35 14.17 -11.95
CA HIS A 132 -16.39 13.41 -10.69
C HIS A 132 -15.79 12.03 -10.92
N ASP A 133 -14.45 11.97 -10.98
CA ASP A 133 -13.71 10.72 -11.13
C ASP A 133 -14.12 9.74 -10.05
N SER A 134 -14.67 8.60 -10.48
CA SER A 134 -15.09 7.59 -9.52
C SER A 134 -13.88 7.09 -8.72
N PRO A 135 -13.99 6.82 -7.39
CA PRO A 135 -12.83 6.54 -6.55
C PRO A 135 -11.91 5.39 -7.01
N ILE A 136 -12.42 4.50 -7.87
CA ILE A 136 -11.64 3.41 -8.47
C ILE A 136 -10.71 3.88 -9.61
N ILE A 137 -11.12 4.88 -10.40
CA ILE A 137 -10.30 5.52 -11.44
C ILE A 137 -9.17 6.30 -10.79
N ASP A 138 -9.54 7.08 -9.78
CA ASP A 138 -8.66 7.85 -8.91
C ASP A 138 -7.54 6.99 -8.27
N LEU A 139 -7.93 5.84 -7.71
CA LEU A 139 -6.99 4.85 -7.17
C LEU A 139 -6.12 4.21 -8.27
N SER A 140 -6.67 4.00 -9.47
CA SER A 140 -5.92 3.48 -10.61
C SER A 140 -4.83 4.45 -11.05
N HIS A 141 -5.15 5.74 -11.21
CA HIS A 141 -4.18 6.81 -11.48
C HIS A 141 -3.11 6.87 -10.38
N LYS A 142 -3.49 6.90 -9.10
CA LYS A 142 -2.54 6.86 -7.96
C LYS A 142 -1.60 5.65 -8.02
N ARG A 143 -2.08 4.47 -8.43
CA ARG A 143 -1.26 3.25 -8.62
C ARG A 143 -0.31 3.36 -9.82
N LEU A 144 -0.75 3.91 -10.96
CA LEU A 144 0.10 4.18 -12.13
C LEU A 144 1.21 5.22 -11.83
N THR A 145 0.89 6.26 -11.05
CA THR A 145 1.85 7.29 -10.59
C THR A 145 2.84 6.73 -9.56
N ARG A 146 2.44 5.80 -8.68
CA ARG A 146 3.41 5.08 -7.83
C ARG A 146 4.40 4.24 -8.65
N GLY A 147 3.94 3.65 -9.77
CA GLY A 147 4.82 3.00 -10.74
C GLY A 147 5.90 3.92 -11.30
N HIS A 148 5.53 5.15 -11.67
CA HIS A 148 6.48 6.20 -12.08
C HIS A 148 7.54 6.47 -11.01
N LEU A 149 7.10 6.82 -9.80
CA LEU A 149 7.97 7.24 -8.70
C LEU A 149 8.93 6.12 -8.28
N HIS A 150 8.44 4.88 -8.21
CA HIS A 150 9.30 3.73 -7.91
C HIS A 150 10.29 3.41 -9.04
N ALA A 151 9.94 3.62 -10.32
CA ALA A 151 10.90 3.42 -11.42
C ALA A 151 12.08 4.40 -11.33
N MET A 152 11.80 5.69 -11.08
CA MET A 152 12.86 6.67 -10.89
C MET A 152 13.67 6.42 -9.60
N GLY A 153 12.98 6.22 -8.47
CA GLY A 153 13.62 6.00 -7.17
C GLY A 153 14.48 4.74 -7.14
N LEU A 154 13.97 3.60 -7.62
CA LEU A 154 14.71 2.33 -7.62
C LEU A 154 15.78 2.27 -8.72
N GLY A 155 15.60 2.97 -9.84
CA GLY A 155 16.67 3.19 -10.82
C GLY A 155 17.87 3.92 -10.19
N LEU A 156 17.60 5.00 -9.46
CA LEU A 156 18.63 5.75 -8.72
C LEU A 156 19.27 4.92 -7.60
N VAL A 157 18.48 4.20 -6.79
CA VAL A 157 19.00 3.30 -5.75
C VAL A 157 19.89 2.21 -6.36
N THR A 158 19.51 1.64 -7.50
CA THR A 158 20.34 0.65 -8.22
C THR A 158 21.70 1.23 -8.59
N ILE A 159 21.72 2.47 -9.10
CA ILE A 159 22.97 3.17 -9.45
C ILE A 159 23.81 3.41 -8.19
N ALA A 160 23.21 3.93 -7.11
CA ALA A 160 23.90 4.20 -5.85
C ALA A 160 24.49 2.93 -5.21
N ILE A 161 23.71 1.84 -5.14
CA ILE A 161 24.16 0.54 -4.61
C ILE A 161 25.26 -0.06 -5.50
N SER A 162 25.16 0.07 -6.83
CA SER A 162 26.22 -0.34 -7.76
C SER A 162 27.52 0.43 -7.50
N PHE A 163 27.46 1.75 -7.29
CA PHE A 163 28.63 2.56 -6.95
C PHE A 163 29.22 2.18 -5.58
N ILE A 164 28.38 2.02 -4.54
CA ILE A 164 28.84 1.58 -3.21
C ILE A 164 29.59 0.24 -3.33
N LEU A 165 28.97 -0.76 -3.98
CA LEU A 165 29.58 -2.07 -4.19
C LEU A 165 30.93 -1.97 -4.92
N ALA A 166 31.07 -1.08 -5.92
CA ALA A 166 32.32 -0.92 -6.66
C ALA A 166 33.53 -0.66 -5.73
N PHE A 167 33.37 0.15 -4.69
CA PHE A 167 34.43 0.54 -3.76
C PHE A 167 34.63 -0.40 -2.55
N THR A 168 33.80 -1.44 -2.40
CA THR A 168 33.96 -2.42 -1.32
C THR A 168 35.04 -3.48 -1.59
N SER A 169 35.47 -4.21 -0.56
CA SER A 169 36.30 -5.42 -0.66
C SER A 169 35.54 -6.68 -1.12
N ALA A 170 34.28 -6.55 -1.53
CA ALA A 170 33.49 -7.68 -2.01
C ALA A 170 34.16 -8.39 -3.22
N PRO A 171 34.10 -9.73 -3.32
CA PRO A 171 34.50 -10.44 -4.52
C PRO A 171 33.74 -9.93 -5.76
N GLU A 172 34.41 -9.85 -6.91
CA GLU A 172 33.79 -9.33 -8.15
C GLU A 172 32.48 -10.02 -8.50
N LYS A 173 32.40 -11.35 -8.34
CA LYS A 173 31.16 -12.13 -8.55
C LYS A 173 30.00 -11.64 -7.68
N ILE A 174 30.26 -11.28 -6.41
CA ILE A 174 29.24 -10.77 -5.49
C ILE A 174 28.82 -9.36 -5.91
N LYS A 175 29.77 -8.49 -6.26
CA LYS A 175 29.47 -7.15 -6.80
C LYS A 175 28.58 -7.24 -8.05
N THR A 176 28.91 -8.14 -8.98
CA THR A 176 28.14 -8.38 -10.21
C THR A 176 26.73 -8.89 -9.91
N VAL A 177 26.60 -9.95 -9.11
CA VAL A 177 25.28 -10.54 -8.79
C VAL A 177 24.43 -9.55 -8.02
N ALA A 178 24.92 -8.97 -6.92
CA ALA A 178 24.14 -8.05 -6.10
C ALA A 178 23.64 -6.82 -6.89
N SER A 179 24.50 -6.22 -7.72
CA SER A 179 24.11 -5.06 -8.54
C SER A 179 23.08 -5.41 -9.63
N ILE A 180 23.16 -6.60 -10.24
CA ILE A 180 22.14 -7.11 -11.17
C ILE A 180 20.82 -7.39 -10.46
N LEU A 181 20.85 -8.06 -9.29
CA LEU A 181 19.62 -8.38 -8.55
C LEU A 181 18.91 -7.10 -8.08
N THR A 182 19.64 -6.10 -7.56
CA THR A 182 19.05 -4.79 -7.22
C THR A 182 18.38 -4.15 -8.44
N GLY A 183 19.05 -4.15 -9.60
CA GLY A 183 18.49 -3.58 -10.83
C GLY A 183 17.25 -4.31 -11.34
N LEU A 184 17.28 -5.65 -11.37
CA LEU A 184 16.13 -6.44 -11.81
C LEU A 184 14.93 -6.25 -10.87
N GLY A 185 15.14 -6.29 -9.55
CA GLY A 185 14.09 -5.98 -8.59
C GLY A 185 13.55 -4.55 -8.75
N GLY A 186 14.44 -3.59 -9.02
CA GLY A 186 14.14 -2.19 -9.28
C GLY A 186 13.33 -1.93 -10.55
N LEU A 187 13.31 -2.86 -11.52
CA LEU A 187 12.42 -2.82 -12.69
C LEU A 187 11.12 -3.61 -12.47
N ILE A 188 11.20 -4.78 -11.83
CA ILE A 188 10.05 -5.68 -11.60
C ILE A 188 9.00 -5.01 -10.69
N TYR A 189 9.44 -4.35 -9.62
CA TYR A 189 8.54 -3.72 -8.65
C TYR A 189 7.68 -2.56 -9.22
N PRO A 190 8.24 -1.53 -9.89
CA PRO A 190 7.42 -0.48 -10.50
C PRO A 190 6.54 -1.00 -11.64
N PHE A 191 6.99 -2.03 -12.39
CA PHE A 191 6.14 -2.68 -13.39
C PHE A 191 4.90 -3.33 -12.75
N ALA A 192 5.05 -3.97 -11.57
CA ALA A 192 3.93 -4.52 -10.82
C ALA A 192 2.92 -3.43 -10.38
N TRP A 193 3.38 -2.24 -9.96
CA TRP A 193 2.50 -1.08 -9.69
C TRP A 193 1.70 -0.64 -10.92
N ILE A 194 2.34 -0.60 -12.09
CA ILE A 194 1.70 -0.23 -13.35
C ILE A 194 0.61 -1.24 -13.72
N VAL A 195 0.93 -2.54 -13.70
CA VAL A 195 -0.04 -3.61 -13.97
C VAL A 195 -1.20 -3.57 -12.97
N MET A 196 -0.93 -3.31 -11.69
CA MET A 196 -1.95 -3.16 -10.67
C MET A 196 -2.87 -1.96 -10.94
N GLY A 197 -2.32 -0.81 -11.37
CA GLY A 197 -3.09 0.36 -11.76
C GLY A 197 -4.12 0.03 -12.85
N TYR A 198 -3.68 -0.55 -13.97
CA TYR A 198 -4.59 -0.95 -15.07
C TYR A 198 -5.61 -2.03 -14.71
N ARG A 199 -5.30 -2.91 -13.75
CA ARG A 199 -6.22 -3.97 -13.29
C ARG A 199 -7.22 -3.50 -12.23
N THR A 200 -6.98 -2.34 -11.61
CA THR A 200 -7.81 -1.82 -10.51
C THR A 200 -9.27 -1.57 -10.92
N PRO A 201 -9.61 -1.06 -12.13
CA PRO A 201 -11.01 -0.88 -12.52
C PRO A 201 -11.76 -2.20 -12.69
N ASN A 202 -11.14 -3.24 -13.28
CA ASN A 202 -11.79 -4.54 -13.53
C ASN A 202 -11.83 -5.45 -12.29
N LEU A 203 -10.76 -5.49 -11.50
CA LEU A 203 -10.61 -6.44 -10.38
C LEU A 203 -10.91 -5.83 -9.01
N GLY A 204 -11.13 -4.51 -8.93
CA GLY A 204 -11.19 -3.77 -7.67
C GLY A 204 -9.83 -3.68 -6.96
N PRO A 205 -9.76 -3.00 -5.80
CA PRO A 205 -8.50 -2.72 -5.12
C PRO A 205 -7.71 -3.98 -4.73
N ALA A 206 -8.38 -4.92 -4.03
CA ALA A 206 -7.79 -6.14 -3.51
C ALA A 206 -7.51 -7.19 -4.60
N GLY A 207 -8.41 -7.36 -5.57
CA GLY A 207 -8.22 -8.29 -6.67
C GLY A 207 -7.04 -7.90 -7.57
N ALA A 208 -6.89 -6.60 -7.85
CA ALA A 208 -5.74 -6.11 -8.61
C ALA A 208 -4.41 -6.30 -7.85
N GLU A 209 -4.41 -6.10 -6.53
CA GLU A 209 -3.23 -6.29 -5.68
C GLU A 209 -2.80 -7.77 -5.62
N ALA A 210 -3.72 -8.68 -5.28
CA ALA A 210 -3.48 -10.12 -5.29
C ALA A 210 -2.95 -10.61 -6.65
N SER A 211 -3.42 -10.01 -7.75
CA SER A 211 -2.98 -10.35 -9.12
C SER A 211 -1.53 -9.98 -9.45
N VAL A 212 -0.86 -9.16 -8.62
CA VAL A 212 0.53 -8.74 -8.83
C VAL A 212 1.49 -9.15 -7.71
N THR A 213 1.01 -9.55 -6.53
CA THR A 213 1.85 -9.92 -5.36
C THR A 213 2.92 -10.96 -5.71
N VAL A 214 2.58 -11.95 -6.54
CA VAL A 214 3.50 -13.01 -7.00
C VAL A 214 4.68 -12.49 -7.83
N ILE A 215 4.58 -11.29 -8.41
CA ILE A 215 5.66 -10.61 -9.15
C ILE A 215 6.32 -9.52 -8.27
N ALA A 216 5.51 -8.75 -7.55
CA ALA A 216 5.98 -7.65 -6.71
C ALA A 216 6.87 -8.14 -5.55
N GLY A 217 6.48 -9.20 -4.86
CA GLY A 217 7.20 -9.76 -3.71
C GLY A 217 8.64 -10.16 -4.05
N PRO A 218 8.88 -11.01 -5.07
CA PRO A 218 10.21 -11.30 -5.57
C PRO A 218 10.99 -10.05 -5.98
N GLY A 219 10.34 -9.09 -6.66
CA GLY A 219 10.96 -7.81 -7.02
C GLY A 219 11.53 -7.05 -5.81
N VAL A 220 10.75 -6.90 -4.73
CA VAL A 220 11.21 -6.29 -3.47
C VAL A 220 12.36 -7.10 -2.85
N GLY A 221 12.23 -8.42 -2.78
CA GLY A 221 13.26 -9.30 -2.21
C GLY A 221 14.62 -9.17 -2.92
N LEU A 222 14.62 -9.03 -4.25
CA LEU A 222 15.82 -8.80 -5.05
C LEU A 222 16.49 -7.45 -4.76
N VAL A 223 15.71 -6.38 -4.60
CA VAL A 223 16.23 -5.06 -4.20
C VAL A 223 16.88 -5.14 -2.81
N LEU A 224 16.13 -5.66 -1.82
CA LEU A 224 16.58 -5.74 -0.43
C LEU A 224 17.83 -6.61 -0.27
N LEU A 225 17.94 -7.72 -0.98
CA LEU A 225 19.11 -8.60 -0.94
C LEU A 225 20.39 -7.89 -1.40
N GLY A 226 20.31 -7.09 -2.47
CA GLY A 226 21.47 -6.34 -2.96
C GLY A 226 21.82 -5.14 -2.08
N ILE A 227 20.83 -4.43 -1.52
CA ILE A 227 21.04 -3.39 -0.50
C ILE A 227 21.72 -3.98 0.73
N PHE A 228 21.21 -5.10 1.25
CA PHE A 228 21.79 -5.80 2.40
C PHE A 228 23.23 -6.24 2.13
N THR A 229 23.49 -6.82 0.95
CA THR A 229 24.84 -7.22 0.54
C THR A 229 25.80 -6.03 0.52
N ALA A 230 25.40 -4.89 -0.07
CA ALA A 230 26.20 -3.68 -0.07
C ALA A 230 26.46 -3.15 1.34
N GLY A 231 25.44 -3.13 2.21
CA GLY A 231 25.55 -2.72 3.61
C GLY A 231 26.54 -3.59 4.40
N VAL A 232 26.44 -4.93 4.28
CA VAL A 232 27.35 -5.88 4.97
C VAL A 232 28.81 -5.65 4.58
N PHE A 233 29.11 -5.50 3.28
CA PHE A 233 30.48 -5.26 2.85
C PHE A 233 30.98 -3.85 3.21
N LEU A 234 30.14 -2.81 3.09
CA LEU A 234 30.48 -1.45 3.52
C LEU A 234 30.80 -1.37 5.02
N LEU A 235 30.01 -2.04 5.86
CA LEU A 235 30.27 -2.17 7.29
C LEU A 235 31.61 -2.89 7.54
N LYS A 236 31.81 -4.07 6.91
CA LYS A 236 33.05 -4.86 7.06
C LYS A 236 34.28 -4.02 6.71
N ASP A 237 34.24 -3.27 5.61
CA ASP A 237 35.37 -2.45 5.15
C ASP A 237 35.64 -1.25 6.07
N THR A 238 34.60 -0.70 6.67
CA THR A 238 34.70 0.40 7.65
C THR A 238 35.39 -0.06 8.94
N PHE A 239 35.12 -1.28 9.41
CA PHE A 239 35.75 -1.83 10.61
C PHE A 239 37.14 -2.44 10.34
N SER A 240 37.34 -3.11 9.20
CA SER A 240 38.61 -3.76 8.86
C SER A 240 39.73 -2.79 8.46
N LYS A 241 39.42 -1.55 8.03
CA LYS A 241 40.44 -0.51 7.75
C LYS A 241 41.01 0.20 8.99
N LYS A 242 40.66 -0.27 10.19
CA LYS A 242 41.01 0.37 11.47
C LYS A 242 42.12 -0.34 12.25
N GLN A 243 42.88 -1.20 11.57
CA GLN A 243 44.10 -1.88 12.02
C GLN A 243 45.18 -1.72 10.95
#